data_AF-A0A960RTJ2-F1
#
_entry.id   AF-A0A960RTJ2-F1
#
_cell.length_a   1.000
_cell.length_b   1.000
_cell.length_c   1.000
_cell.angle_alpha   90.00
_cell.angle_beta   90.00
_cell.angle_gamma   90.00
#
_symmetry.space_group_name_H-M   'P 1'
#
loop_
_entity.id
_entity.type
_entity.pdbx_description
1 polymer ?
#
loop_
_entity_poly.entity_id
_entity_poly.type
_entity_poly.pdbx_seq_one_letter_code
_entity_poly.pdbx_strand_id
1 'polypeptide(L)'
;MSDEEIALLVHSPLAEFKHRLRNLKSLQIQALLQQLDQLQNSKARQNKAVTVLKHLQDRQHLESYGQGLSVSLAIDCFNNDFDQENIQKLNSVLVGLSHPIFSHLLSSNNNKVEENLKKLSDCESLQHHLTLFSHEMEQETNRFVGELEQIEDHIDRLKPEKVLPQQIAQIFQDIARTLFRYQDVTSKLQRALSIAWNSGRTDLIDSLSTQKENWEKLRTLAIGETFSGNCQPTGLYARLDRHLGVVYADLDNPDDTEGVRDDDPAIEALAKLGAWYLRDYWNLGLLPEIQSLENINEKDRHHLLSTVRHELGKRGLLTVRDLRRQKIYSLSTLKQFLNP
;
A
#
# COMPACT_ATOMS: atom_id res chain seq x y z
N MET A 1 -15.98 -34.64 25.75
CA MET A 1 -14.52 -34.51 25.63
C MET A 1 -14.09 -33.28 26.42
N SER A 2 -13.02 -33.40 27.20
CA SER A 2 -12.26 -32.29 27.77
C SER A 2 -11.33 -31.66 26.73
N ASP A 3 -10.72 -30.52 27.05
CA ASP A 3 -9.77 -29.84 26.15
C ASP A 3 -8.50 -30.67 25.93
N GLU A 4 -8.05 -31.42 26.93
CA GLU A 4 -6.94 -32.38 26.81
C GLU A 4 -7.26 -33.50 25.80
N GLU A 5 -8.49 -34.03 25.82
CA GLU A 5 -8.93 -35.04 24.84
C GLU A 5 -9.03 -34.47 23.42
N ILE A 6 -9.32 -33.17 23.27
CA ILE A 6 -9.32 -32.46 21.98
C ILE A 6 -7.88 -32.24 21.48
N ALA A 7 -6.95 -31.84 22.36
CA ALA A 7 -5.53 -31.72 21.99
C ALA A 7 -4.95 -33.07 21.53
N LEU A 8 -5.24 -34.17 22.24
CA LEU A 8 -4.84 -35.51 21.84
C LEU A 8 -5.45 -35.94 20.48
N LEU A 9 -6.70 -35.57 20.22
CA LEU A 9 -7.36 -35.77 18.91
C LEU A 9 -6.63 -35.05 17.77
N VAL A 10 -6.12 -33.83 18.01
CA VAL A 10 -5.35 -33.06 17.02
C VAL A 10 -4.04 -33.74 16.62
N HIS A 11 -3.47 -34.61 17.47
CA HIS A 11 -2.28 -35.40 17.14
C HIS A 11 -2.57 -36.85 16.69
N SER A 12 -3.82 -37.33 16.78
CA SER A 12 -4.17 -38.72 16.41
C SER A 12 -3.99 -39.03 14.91
N PRO A 13 -3.85 -40.31 14.51
CA PRO A 13 -3.93 -40.73 13.12
C PRO A 13 -5.26 -40.34 12.47
N LEU A 14 -5.26 -40.11 11.15
CA LEU A 14 -6.44 -39.61 10.42
C LEU A 14 -7.66 -40.54 10.50
N ALA A 15 -7.46 -41.85 10.61
CA ALA A 15 -8.56 -42.81 10.75
C ALA A 15 -9.28 -42.66 12.11
N GLU A 16 -8.52 -42.55 13.20
CA GLU A 16 -9.07 -42.30 14.54
C GLU A 16 -9.72 -40.91 14.62
N PHE A 17 -9.09 -39.92 13.99
CA PHE A 17 -9.61 -38.56 13.91
C PHE A 17 -11.04 -38.55 13.37
N LYS A 18 -11.24 -39.15 12.18
CA LYS A 18 -12.56 -39.26 11.52
C LYS A 18 -13.63 -39.93 12.38
N HIS A 19 -13.26 -40.97 13.14
CA HIS A 19 -14.22 -41.70 13.97
C HIS A 19 -14.78 -40.82 15.11
N ARG A 20 -13.91 -40.05 15.77
CA ARG A 20 -14.28 -39.23 16.94
C ARG A 20 -15.07 -37.96 16.57
N LEU A 21 -14.95 -37.45 15.34
CA LEU A 21 -15.67 -36.23 14.87
C LEU A 21 -17.20 -36.31 14.98
N ARG A 22 -17.79 -37.49 14.82
CA ARG A 22 -19.26 -37.68 14.78
C ARG A 22 -19.98 -37.32 16.07
N ASN A 23 -19.25 -37.26 17.19
CA ASN A 23 -19.82 -37.06 18.54
C ASN A 23 -19.44 -35.71 19.16
N LEU A 24 -18.81 -34.81 18.39
CA LEU A 24 -18.45 -33.48 18.88
C LEU A 24 -19.67 -32.56 18.94
N LYS A 25 -19.77 -31.77 20.01
CA LYS A 25 -20.72 -30.65 20.13
C LYS A 25 -20.13 -29.38 19.52
N SER A 26 -20.96 -28.41 19.12
CA SER A 26 -20.57 -27.07 18.63
C SER A 26 -19.33 -26.45 19.30
N LEU A 27 -19.32 -26.32 20.63
CA LEU A 27 -18.20 -25.71 21.36
C LEU A 27 -16.89 -26.51 21.23
N GLN A 28 -16.98 -27.84 21.12
CA GLN A 28 -15.82 -28.71 20.93
C GLN A 28 -15.26 -28.63 19.50
N ILE A 29 -16.07 -28.23 18.52
CA ILE A 29 -15.60 -27.95 17.14
C ILE A 29 -14.74 -26.68 17.14
N GLN A 30 -15.15 -25.64 17.86
CA GLN A 30 -14.37 -24.39 17.98
C GLN A 30 -13.04 -24.62 18.71
N ALA A 31 -13.07 -25.31 19.85
CA ALA A 31 -11.85 -25.70 20.56
C ALA A 31 -10.92 -26.59 19.71
N LEU A 32 -11.49 -27.51 18.91
CA LEU A 32 -10.72 -28.33 17.96
C LEU A 32 -10.02 -27.47 16.90
N LEU A 33 -10.69 -26.45 16.36
CA LEU A 33 -10.09 -25.57 15.35
C LEU A 33 -8.95 -24.73 15.94
N GLN A 34 -9.10 -24.21 17.17
CA GLN A 34 -8.02 -23.50 17.87
C GLN A 34 -6.78 -24.38 18.07
N GLN A 35 -6.96 -25.66 18.42
CA GLN A 35 -5.87 -26.62 18.55
C GLN A 35 -5.27 -27.00 17.18
N LEU A 36 -6.08 -27.09 16.12
CA LEU A 36 -5.58 -27.33 14.76
C LEU A 36 -4.71 -26.18 14.24
N ASP A 37 -5.02 -24.92 14.54
CA ASP A 37 -4.21 -23.79 14.05
C ASP A 37 -2.82 -23.71 14.68
N GLN A 38 -2.65 -24.29 15.88
CA GLN A 38 -1.36 -24.42 16.56
C GLN A 38 -0.43 -25.47 15.93
N LEU A 39 -0.92 -26.29 14.98
CA LEU A 39 -0.08 -27.26 14.27
C LEU A 39 0.93 -26.56 13.34
N GLN A 40 2.22 -26.68 13.67
CA GLN A 40 3.32 -26.19 12.83
C GLN A 40 3.36 -26.83 11.42
N ASN A 41 2.82 -28.05 11.26
CA ASN A 41 2.77 -28.72 9.96
C ASN A 41 1.52 -28.29 9.18
N SER A 42 1.69 -27.31 8.28
CA SER A 42 0.62 -26.75 7.45
C SER A 42 -0.17 -27.79 6.65
N LYS A 43 0.50 -28.81 6.08
CA LYS A 43 -0.16 -29.88 5.32
C LYS A 43 -1.02 -30.77 6.23
N ALA A 44 -0.56 -31.06 7.45
CA ALA A 44 -1.36 -31.80 8.43
C ALA A 44 -2.55 -30.97 8.93
N ARG A 45 -2.35 -29.67 9.19
CA ARG A 45 -3.40 -28.72 9.56
C ARG A 45 -4.50 -28.66 8.50
N GLN A 46 -4.13 -28.34 7.25
CA GLN A 46 -5.06 -28.24 6.12
C GLN A 46 -5.85 -29.55 5.95
N ASN A 47 -5.16 -30.70 5.88
CA ASN A 47 -5.81 -32.00 5.73
C ASN A 47 -6.81 -32.30 6.85
N LYS A 48 -6.49 -31.97 8.11
CA LYS A 48 -7.39 -32.19 9.24
C LYS A 48 -8.57 -31.23 9.24
N ALA A 49 -8.37 -29.93 9.01
CA ALA A 49 -9.45 -28.94 8.92
C ALA A 49 -10.49 -29.33 7.84
N VAL A 50 -10.02 -29.62 6.62
CA VAL A 50 -10.87 -30.09 5.51
C VAL A 50 -11.54 -31.42 5.84
N THR A 51 -10.87 -32.31 6.58
CA THR A 51 -11.48 -33.55 7.06
C THR A 51 -12.62 -33.29 8.05
N VAL A 52 -12.48 -32.33 8.97
CA VAL A 52 -13.59 -31.90 9.86
C VAL A 52 -14.78 -31.47 9.02
N LEU A 53 -14.59 -30.46 8.15
CA LEU A 53 -15.64 -29.92 7.28
C LEU A 53 -16.38 -31.01 6.48
N LYS A 54 -15.65 -31.94 5.85
CA LYS A 54 -16.25 -33.02 5.06
C LYS A 54 -17.07 -34.03 5.89
N HIS A 55 -16.75 -34.21 7.18
CA HIS A 55 -17.47 -35.13 8.08
C HIS A 55 -18.61 -34.48 8.87
N LEU A 56 -18.64 -33.15 8.99
CA LEU A 56 -19.80 -32.43 9.50
C LEU A 56 -20.96 -32.55 8.50
N GLN A 57 -22.17 -32.74 9.03
CA GLN A 57 -23.41 -32.89 8.26
C GLN A 57 -24.53 -32.02 8.86
N ASP A 58 -24.55 -31.84 10.18
CA ASP A 58 -25.47 -30.92 10.83
C ASP A 58 -25.11 -29.45 10.53
N ARG A 59 -26.15 -28.62 10.31
CA ARG A 59 -26.01 -27.21 9.96
C ARG A 59 -25.46 -26.38 11.12
N GLN A 60 -25.92 -26.61 12.34
CA GLN A 60 -25.46 -25.87 13.52
C GLN A 60 -23.97 -26.16 13.77
N HIS A 61 -23.51 -27.38 13.55
CA HIS A 61 -22.10 -27.75 13.59
C HIS A 61 -21.26 -27.09 12.49
N LEU A 62 -21.78 -26.94 11.26
CA LEU A 62 -21.10 -26.22 10.17
C LEU A 62 -21.01 -24.71 10.43
N GLU A 63 -22.05 -24.10 11.00
CA GLU A 63 -22.02 -22.70 11.45
C GLU A 63 -21.02 -22.54 12.62
N SER A 64 -21.01 -23.47 13.57
CA SER A 64 -20.04 -23.49 14.68
C SER A 64 -18.59 -23.67 14.20
N TYR A 65 -18.40 -24.42 13.10
CA TYR A 65 -17.12 -24.55 12.42
C TYR A 65 -16.68 -23.21 11.83
N GLY A 66 -17.56 -22.50 11.10
CA GLY A 66 -17.30 -21.17 10.56
C GLY A 66 -16.88 -20.15 11.63
N GLN A 67 -17.55 -20.17 12.78
CA GLN A 67 -17.23 -19.30 13.92
C GLN A 67 -15.86 -19.57 14.55
N GLY A 68 -15.37 -20.81 14.47
CA GLY A 68 -14.08 -21.22 15.05
C GLY A 68 -12.89 -21.12 14.09
N LEU A 69 -13.10 -20.72 12.84
CA LEU A 69 -12.00 -20.56 11.87
C LEU A 69 -11.13 -19.35 12.22
N SER A 70 -9.83 -19.48 11.97
CA SER A 70 -8.90 -18.36 11.84
C SER A 70 -8.68 -18.04 10.34
N VAL A 71 -7.95 -16.96 10.03
CA VAL A 71 -7.63 -16.59 8.63
C VAL A 71 -6.86 -17.69 7.92
N SER A 72 -5.85 -18.28 8.57
CA SER A 72 -5.07 -19.40 8.06
C SER A 72 -5.95 -20.62 7.76
N LEU A 73 -6.79 -21.02 8.71
CA LEU A 73 -7.69 -22.17 8.54
C LEU A 73 -8.76 -21.90 7.49
N ALA A 74 -9.28 -20.68 7.38
CA ALA A 74 -10.25 -20.31 6.36
C ALA A 74 -9.63 -20.42 4.95
N ILE A 75 -8.43 -19.88 4.73
CA ILE A 75 -7.71 -20.04 3.46
C ILE A 75 -7.47 -21.53 3.17
N ASP A 76 -6.96 -22.29 4.14
CA ASP A 76 -6.72 -23.73 4.01
C ASP A 76 -7.99 -24.51 3.61
N CYS A 77 -9.15 -24.15 4.18
CA CYS A 77 -10.45 -24.75 3.86
C CYS A 77 -10.93 -24.39 2.45
N PHE A 78 -10.99 -23.10 2.10
CA PHE A 78 -11.49 -22.64 0.82
C PHE A 78 -10.52 -22.94 -0.35
N ASN A 79 -9.26 -23.29 -0.07
CA ASN A 79 -8.26 -23.77 -1.02
C ASN A 79 -8.39 -25.28 -1.39
N ASN A 80 -9.54 -25.91 -1.18
CA ASN A 80 -9.73 -27.33 -1.49
C ASN A 80 -10.68 -27.57 -2.67
N ASP A 81 -10.51 -28.70 -3.34
CA ASP A 81 -11.52 -29.19 -4.26
C ASP A 81 -12.72 -29.76 -3.49
N PHE A 82 -13.87 -29.17 -3.79
CA PHE A 82 -15.18 -29.57 -3.30
C PHE A 82 -16.04 -30.01 -4.49
N ASP A 83 -16.67 -31.17 -4.32
CA ASP A 83 -17.79 -31.65 -5.12
C ASP A 83 -19.08 -30.87 -4.80
N GLN A 84 -20.17 -31.18 -5.52
CA GLN A 84 -21.46 -30.49 -5.34
C GLN A 84 -22.10 -30.71 -3.95
N GLU A 85 -21.79 -31.80 -3.24
CA GLU A 85 -22.29 -32.02 -1.87
C GLU A 85 -21.52 -31.13 -0.87
N ASN A 86 -20.19 -31.16 -0.92
CA ASN A 86 -19.37 -30.45 0.05
C ASN A 86 -19.28 -28.94 -0.23
N ILE A 87 -19.54 -28.47 -1.46
CA ILE A 87 -19.63 -27.02 -1.73
C ILE A 87 -20.83 -26.40 -1.00
N GLN A 88 -21.97 -27.09 -0.91
CA GLN A 88 -23.15 -26.59 -0.19
C GLN A 88 -22.88 -26.41 1.31
N LYS A 89 -22.00 -27.24 1.90
CA LYS A 89 -21.58 -27.09 3.31
C LYS A 89 -20.88 -25.76 3.57
N LEU A 90 -20.17 -25.20 2.58
CA LEU A 90 -19.52 -23.89 2.72
C LEU A 90 -20.52 -22.74 2.91
N ASN A 91 -21.77 -22.86 2.45
CA ASN A 91 -22.81 -21.86 2.73
C ASN A 91 -23.06 -21.74 4.25
N SER A 92 -23.23 -22.86 4.94
CA SER A 92 -23.36 -22.89 6.40
C SER A 92 -22.09 -22.42 7.12
N VAL A 93 -20.90 -22.72 6.57
CA VAL A 93 -19.64 -22.17 7.09
C VAL A 93 -19.60 -20.64 6.95
N LEU A 94 -20.04 -20.08 5.81
CA LEU A 94 -20.10 -18.63 5.59
C LEU A 94 -21.08 -17.93 6.54
N VAL A 95 -22.21 -18.55 6.88
CA VAL A 95 -23.14 -18.03 7.91
C VAL A 95 -22.45 -17.89 9.28
N GLY A 96 -21.58 -18.84 9.64
CA GLY A 96 -20.81 -18.78 10.88
C GLY A 96 -19.53 -17.92 10.82
N LEU A 97 -18.99 -17.67 9.62
CA LEU A 97 -17.72 -16.99 9.43
C LEU A 97 -17.81 -15.52 9.85
N SER A 98 -16.81 -15.03 10.58
CA SER A 98 -16.74 -13.60 10.90
C SER A 98 -16.35 -12.76 9.68
N HIS A 99 -16.98 -11.59 9.53
CA HIS A 99 -16.73 -10.66 8.43
C HIS A 99 -15.25 -10.25 8.25
N PRO A 100 -14.46 -9.99 9.32
CA PRO A 100 -13.03 -9.70 9.16
C PRO A 100 -12.23 -10.84 8.49
N ILE A 101 -12.57 -12.10 8.79
CA ILE A 101 -11.93 -13.26 8.14
C ILE A 101 -12.35 -13.34 6.66
N PHE A 102 -13.60 -13.02 6.33
CA PHE A 102 -14.04 -12.92 4.94
C PHE A 102 -13.28 -11.82 4.17
N SER A 103 -13.13 -10.63 4.76
CA SER A 103 -12.33 -9.53 4.20
C SER A 103 -10.86 -9.94 3.94
N HIS A 104 -10.29 -10.79 4.81
CA HIS A 104 -8.98 -11.42 4.58
C HIS A 104 -8.98 -12.51 3.50
N LEU A 105 -10.05 -13.30 3.33
CA LEU A 105 -10.15 -14.27 2.22
C LEU A 105 -10.09 -13.57 0.85
N LEU A 106 -10.70 -12.38 0.72
CA LEU A 106 -10.58 -11.56 -0.48
C LEU A 106 -9.12 -11.16 -0.76
N SER A 107 -8.29 -10.99 0.28
CA SER A 107 -6.86 -10.65 0.14
C SER A 107 -5.98 -11.83 -0.32
N SER A 108 -6.50 -13.07 -0.29
CA SER A 108 -5.69 -14.30 -0.21
C SER A 108 -4.76 -14.64 -1.39
N ASN A 109 -4.77 -13.90 -2.51
CA ASN A 109 -4.06 -14.20 -3.78
C ASN A 109 -4.26 -15.60 -4.39
N ASN A 110 -5.09 -16.47 -3.79
CA ASN A 110 -5.34 -17.84 -4.21
C ASN A 110 -6.58 -17.93 -5.11
N ASN A 111 -6.43 -18.48 -6.32
CA ASN A 111 -7.52 -18.63 -7.29
C ASN A 111 -8.60 -19.64 -6.83
N LYS A 112 -8.22 -20.67 -6.07
CA LYS A 112 -9.15 -21.71 -5.61
C LYS A 112 -10.16 -21.20 -4.60
N VAL A 113 -9.73 -20.28 -3.73
CA VAL A 113 -10.60 -19.55 -2.81
C VAL A 113 -11.64 -18.75 -3.60
N GLU A 114 -11.21 -18.02 -4.64
CA GLU A 114 -12.11 -17.26 -5.51
C GLU A 114 -13.07 -18.14 -6.32
N GLU A 115 -12.60 -19.25 -6.90
CA GLU A 115 -13.43 -20.26 -7.58
C GLU A 115 -14.53 -20.80 -6.68
N ASN A 116 -14.19 -21.17 -5.43
CA ASN A 116 -15.16 -21.74 -4.50
C ASN A 116 -16.14 -20.69 -3.96
N LEU A 117 -15.74 -19.42 -3.81
CA LEU A 117 -16.66 -18.32 -3.50
C LEU A 117 -17.58 -18.02 -4.70
N LYS A 118 -17.09 -18.04 -5.94
CA LYS A 118 -17.92 -17.86 -7.14
C LYS A 118 -19.05 -18.90 -7.25
N LYS A 119 -18.78 -20.17 -6.92
CA LYS A 119 -19.80 -21.24 -6.84
C LYS A 119 -20.89 -21.01 -5.79
N LEU A 120 -20.68 -20.07 -4.86
CA LEU A 120 -21.60 -19.72 -3.78
C LEU A 120 -22.21 -18.32 -3.96
N SER A 121 -21.99 -17.66 -5.09
CA SER A 121 -22.39 -16.27 -5.33
C SER A 121 -23.91 -16.03 -5.24
N ASP A 122 -24.72 -17.03 -5.60
CA ASP A 122 -26.17 -17.02 -5.43
C ASP A 122 -26.64 -17.20 -3.96
N CYS A 123 -25.75 -17.51 -3.02
CA CYS A 123 -26.10 -17.74 -1.62
C CYS A 123 -26.18 -16.44 -0.81
N GLU A 124 -27.26 -16.27 -0.06
CA GLU A 124 -27.51 -15.10 0.81
C GLU A 124 -26.36 -14.81 1.78
N SER A 125 -25.70 -15.83 2.32
CA SER A 125 -24.57 -15.67 3.26
C SER A 125 -23.38 -14.96 2.61
N LEU A 126 -23.06 -15.29 1.36
CA LEU A 126 -21.98 -14.64 0.62
C LEU A 126 -22.39 -13.23 0.19
N GLN A 127 -23.63 -13.05 -0.27
CA GLN A 127 -24.16 -11.73 -0.61
C GLN A 127 -24.18 -10.79 0.61
N HIS A 128 -24.49 -11.30 1.80
CA HIS A 128 -24.42 -10.55 3.05
C HIS A 128 -22.99 -10.09 3.37
N HIS A 129 -22.01 -11.02 3.33
CA HIS A 129 -20.59 -10.68 3.52
C HIS A 129 -20.06 -9.67 2.49
N LEU A 130 -20.45 -9.79 1.22
CA LEU A 130 -20.11 -8.81 0.18
C LEU A 130 -20.78 -7.45 0.41
N THR A 131 -22.00 -7.42 0.95
CA THR A 131 -22.71 -6.18 1.32
C THR A 131 -22.01 -5.48 2.50
N LEU A 132 -21.66 -6.24 3.54
CA LEU A 132 -20.86 -5.73 4.66
C LEU A 132 -19.49 -5.21 4.18
N PHE A 133 -18.84 -5.93 3.27
CA PHE A 133 -17.59 -5.50 2.66
C PHE A 133 -17.76 -4.18 1.88
N SER A 134 -18.85 -4.03 1.13
CA SER A 134 -19.13 -2.77 0.41
C SER A 134 -19.26 -1.57 1.36
N HIS A 135 -19.92 -1.73 2.51
CA HIS A 135 -20.01 -0.67 3.53
C HIS A 135 -18.69 -0.44 4.29
N GLU A 136 -17.90 -1.50 4.52
CA GLU A 136 -16.53 -1.38 5.05
C GLU A 136 -15.66 -0.52 4.12
N MET A 137 -15.73 -0.76 2.80
CA MET A 137 -14.96 -0.02 1.80
C MET A 137 -15.40 1.45 1.66
N GLU A 138 -16.69 1.75 1.86
CA GLU A 138 -17.18 3.14 1.93
C GLU A 138 -16.56 3.90 3.12
N GLN A 139 -16.55 3.28 4.31
CA GLN A 139 -15.91 3.86 5.50
C GLN A 139 -14.38 3.98 5.33
N GLU A 140 -13.77 2.98 4.71
CA GLU A 140 -12.33 2.95 4.43
C GLU A 140 -11.92 4.03 3.43
N THR A 141 -12.75 4.32 2.42
CA THR A 141 -12.55 5.43 1.47
C THR A 141 -12.53 6.77 2.21
N ASN A 142 -13.48 7.00 3.12
CA ASN A 142 -13.53 8.24 3.92
C ASN A 142 -12.30 8.40 4.84
N ARG A 143 -11.82 7.31 5.46
CA ARG A 143 -10.56 7.32 6.23
C ARG A 143 -9.36 7.63 5.35
N PHE A 144 -9.30 7.03 4.16
CA PHE A 144 -8.19 7.22 3.22
C PHE A 144 -8.13 8.66 2.70
N VAL A 145 -9.26 9.29 2.41
CA VAL A 145 -9.32 10.73 2.08
C VAL A 145 -8.73 11.58 3.21
N GLY A 146 -9.15 11.34 4.47
CA GLY A 146 -8.59 12.04 5.63
C GLY A 146 -7.09 11.80 5.89
N GLU A 147 -6.53 10.68 5.41
CA GLU A 147 -5.08 10.44 5.44
C GLU A 147 -4.34 11.19 4.32
N LEU A 148 -4.94 11.31 3.12
CA LEU A 148 -4.39 12.13 2.05
C LEU A 148 -4.40 13.61 2.45
N GLU A 149 -5.49 14.11 3.02
CA GLU A 149 -5.59 15.47 3.59
C GLU A 149 -4.50 15.74 4.65
N GLN A 150 -4.18 14.76 5.51
CA GLN A 150 -3.08 14.89 6.47
C GLN A 150 -1.70 14.99 5.82
N ILE A 151 -1.49 14.35 4.66
CA ILE A 151 -0.24 14.48 3.89
C ILE A 151 -0.21 15.85 3.19
N GLU A 152 -1.33 16.34 2.67
CA GLU A 152 -1.42 17.71 2.13
C GLU A 152 -1.08 18.76 3.20
N ASP A 153 -1.69 18.65 4.38
CA ASP A 153 -1.37 19.49 5.54
C ASP A 153 0.10 19.40 5.94
N HIS A 154 0.74 18.23 5.81
CA HIS A 154 2.17 18.06 6.10
C HIS A 154 3.05 18.74 5.04
N ILE A 155 2.68 18.68 3.76
CA ILE A 155 3.34 19.40 2.66
C ILE A 155 3.26 20.91 2.90
N ASP A 156 2.05 21.44 3.10
CA ASP A 156 1.80 22.88 3.21
C ASP A 156 2.51 23.51 4.43
N ARG A 157 2.74 22.73 5.50
CA ARG A 157 3.49 23.15 6.69
C ARG A 157 5.02 23.17 6.49
N LEU A 158 5.55 22.61 5.41
CA LEU A 158 6.98 22.75 5.10
C LEU A 158 7.31 24.21 4.80
N LYS A 159 8.48 24.66 5.29
CA LYS A 159 9.06 25.96 4.93
C LYS A 159 10.11 25.72 3.84
N PRO A 160 9.85 26.11 2.57
CA PRO A 160 10.69 25.68 1.45
C PRO A 160 12.17 26.01 1.63
N GLU A 161 12.52 27.21 2.12
CA GLU A 161 13.92 27.63 2.26
C GLU A 161 14.69 26.89 3.37
N LYS A 162 13.97 26.17 4.26
CA LYS A 162 14.52 25.48 5.44
C LYS A 162 14.24 23.98 5.44
N VAL A 163 13.74 23.43 4.33
CA VAL A 163 13.36 22.02 4.26
C VAL A 163 14.59 21.12 4.41
N LEU A 164 14.51 20.19 5.37
CA LEU A 164 15.53 19.17 5.59
C LEU A 164 15.26 17.93 4.72
N PRO A 165 16.32 17.24 4.23
CA PRO A 165 16.18 16.03 3.43
C PRO A 165 15.31 14.94 4.08
N GLN A 166 15.39 14.80 5.41
CA GLN A 166 14.59 13.84 6.17
C GLN A 166 13.08 14.15 6.13
N GLN A 167 12.68 15.43 6.05
CA GLN A 167 11.27 15.82 5.96
C GLN A 167 10.69 15.46 4.60
N ILE A 168 11.45 15.71 3.52
CA ILE A 168 11.08 15.27 2.17
C ILE A 168 10.97 13.74 2.14
N ALA A 169 11.99 13.03 2.67
CA ALA A 169 11.98 11.57 2.73
C ALA A 169 10.78 11.02 3.52
N GLN A 170 10.38 11.65 4.62
CA GLN A 170 9.20 11.27 5.39
C GLN A 170 7.92 11.38 4.56
N ILE A 171 7.67 12.50 3.89
CA ILE A 171 6.48 12.66 3.04
C ILE A 171 6.47 11.63 1.90
N PHE A 172 7.61 11.33 1.28
CA PHE A 172 7.71 10.26 0.28
C PHE A 172 7.38 8.87 0.87
N GLN A 173 7.75 8.59 2.13
CA GLN A 173 7.35 7.36 2.83
C GLN A 173 5.86 7.36 3.19
N ASP A 174 5.28 8.51 3.52
CA ASP A 174 3.85 8.65 3.81
C ASP A 174 3.01 8.32 2.54
N ILE A 175 3.37 8.92 1.40
CA ILE A 175 2.73 8.64 0.11
C ILE A 175 2.97 7.17 -0.34
N ALA A 176 4.15 6.60 -0.08
CA ALA A 176 4.42 5.19 -0.36
C ALA A 176 3.55 4.24 0.49
N ARG A 177 3.24 4.61 1.74
CA ARG A 177 2.32 3.85 2.60
C ARG A 177 0.87 3.93 2.10
N THR A 178 0.41 5.09 1.63
CA THR A 178 -0.94 5.20 1.03
C THR A 178 -1.05 4.41 -0.28
N LEU A 179 0.02 4.37 -1.10
CA LEU A 179 0.08 3.50 -2.29
C LEU A 179 -0.05 2.01 -1.96
N PHE A 180 0.62 1.52 -0.91
CA PHE A 180 0.49 0.13 -0.49
C PHE A 180 -0.94 -0.21 -0.03
N ARG A 181 -1.58 0.68 0.74
CA ARG A 181 -2.98 0.50 1.17
C ARG A 181 -3.96 0.53 -0.01
N TYR A 182 -3.76 1.42 -0.98
CA TYR A 182 -4.52 1.42 -2.23
C TYR A 182 -4.43 0.06 -2.95
N GLN A 183 -3.24 -0.55 -3.03
CA GLN A 183 -3.04 -1.84 -3.68
C GLN A 183 -3.80 -2.98 -2.97
N ASP A 184 -3.72 -3.04 -1.64
CA ASP A 184 -4.48 -4.01 -0.84
C ASP A 184 -5.99 -3.85 -1.04
N VAL A 185 -6.52 -2.64 -0.86
CA VAL A 185 -7.97 -2.36 -0.99
C VAL A 185 -8.49 -2.63 -2.40
N THR A 186 -7.80 -2.19 -3.45
CA THR A 186 -8.22 -2.45 -4.82
C THR A 186 -8.14 -3.93 -5.21
N SER A 187 -7.19 -4.70 -4.66
CA SER A 187 -7.13 -6.15 -4.87
C SER A 187 -8.35 -6.88 -4.26
N LYS A 188 -8.78 -6.46 -3.06
CA LYS A 188 -9.99 -6.96 -2.39
C LYS A 188 -11.24 -6.57 -3.18
N LEU A 189 -11.38 -5.30 -3.58
CA LEU A 189 -12.50 -4.80 -4.39
C LEU A 189 -12.61 -5.53 -5.73
N GLN A 190 -11.51 -5.74 -6.45
CA GLN A 190 -11.50 -6.47 -7.72
C GLN A 190 -11.99 -7.91 -7.56
N ARG A 191 -11.62 -8.59 -6.46
CA ARG A 191 -12.06 -9.95 -6.16
C ARG A 191 -13.50 -10.02 -5.66
N ALA A 192 -13.92 -9.10 -4.80
CA ALA A 192 -15.31 -8.96 -4.39
C ALA A 192 -16.23 -8.75 -5.60
N LEU A 193 -15.83 -7.86 -6.53
CA LEU A 193 -16.55 -7.61 -7.78
C LEU A 193 -16.56 -8.86 -8.69
N SER A 194 -15.42 -9.53 -8.83
CA SER A 194 -15.28 -10.81 -9.58
C SER A 194 -16.24 -11.90 -9.07
N ILE A 195 -16.47 -11.96 -7.75
CA ILE A 195 -17.45 -12.87 -7.12
C ILE A 195 -18.88 -12.34 -7.33
N ALA A 196 -19.13 -11.05 -7.08
CA ALA A 196 -20.45 -10.42 -7.20
C ALA A 196 -21.05 -10.54 -8.61
N TRP A 197 -20.23 -10.43 -9.67
CA TRP A 197 -20.66 -10.65 -11.06
C TRP A 197 -21.30 -12.02 -11.31
N ASN A 198 -21.00 -13.04 -10.49
CA ASN A 198 -21.60 -14.37 -10.62
C ASN A 198 -22.98 -14.46 -9.92
N SER A 199 -23.31 -13.55 -9.01
CA SER A 199 -24.53 -13.57 -8.17
C SER A 199 -25.79 -12.97 -8.83
N GLY A 200 -25.64 -12.29 -9.97
CA GLY A 200 -26.72 -11.53 -10.61
C GLY A 200 -27.23 -10.29 -9.83
N ARG A 201 -26.69 -9.99 -8.63
CA ARG A 201 -27.06 -8.81 -7.82
C ARG A 201 -26.48 -7.53 -8.40
N THR A 202 -27.23 -6.87 -9.29
CA THR A 202 -26.81 -5.62 -9.95
C THR A 202 -26.51 -4.50 -8.94
N ASP A 203 -27.31 -4.38 -7.88
CA ASP A 203 -27.11 -3.40 -6.80
C ASP A 203 -25.74 -3.54 -6.10
N LEU A 204 -25.31 -4.78 -5.85
CA LEU A 204 -24.02 -5.08 -5.25
C LEU A 204 -22.86 -4.86 -6.24
N ILE A 205 -23.07 -5.21 -7.51
CA ILE A 205 -22.11 -4.98 -8.60
C ILE A 205 -21.87 -3.48 -8.79
N ASP A 206 -22.93 -2.67 -8.86
CA ASP A 206 -22.87 -1.22 -9.03
C ASP A 206 -22.17 -0.55 -7.84
N SER A 207 -22.49 -0.96 -6.62
CA SER A 207 -21.85 -0.45 -5.40
C SER A 207 -20.34 -0.76 -5.37
N LEU A 208 -19.95 -2.03 -5.58
CA LEU A 208 -18.54 -2.42 -5.60
C LEU A 208 -17.76 -1.79 -6.77
N SER A 209 -18.41 -1.59 -7.93
CA SER A 209 -17.82 -0.91 -9.08
C SER A 209 -17.60 0.57 -8.79
N THR A 210 -18.56 1.24 -8.14
CA THR A 210 -18.46 2.64 -7.71
C THR A 210 -17.31 2.81 -6.70
N GLN A 211 -17.19 1.92 -5.71
CA GLN A 211 -16.06 1.95 -4.78
C GLN A 211 -14.73 1.76 -5.51
N LYS A 212 -14.62 0.78 -6.42
CA LYS A 212 -13.41 0.57 -7.23
C LYS A 212 -13.04 1.82 -8.03
N GLU A 213 -14.01 2.45 -8.70
CA GLU A 213 -13.78 3.67 -9.49
C GLU A 213 -13.33 4.84 -8.61
N ASN A 214 -13.89 4.99 -7.40
CA ASN A 214 -13.46 6.00 -6.42
C ASN A 214 -12.00 5.79 -6.00
N TRP A 215 -11.59 4.55 -5.71
CA TRP A 215 -10.18 4.25 -5.39
C TRP A 215 -9.25 4.49 -6.59
N GLU A 216 -9.65 4.15 -7.82
CA GLU A 216 -8.89 4.44 -9.04
C GLU A 216 -8.73 5.96 -9.29
N LYS A 217 -9.79 6.74 -9.04
CA LYS A 217 -9.76 8.22 -9.05
C LYS A 217 -8.81 8.77 -7.98
N LEU A 218 -8.89 8.29 -6.74
CA LEU A 218 -8.00 8.73 -5.65
C LEU A 218 -6.54 8.44 -5.97
N ARG A 219 -6.22 7.27 -6.55
CA ARG A 219 -4.85 6.96 -7.00
C ARG A 219 -4.37 7.85 -8.13
N THR A 220 -5.22 8.15 -9.11
CA THR A 220 -4.80 8.93 -10.29
C THR A 220 -4.73 10.43 -10.01
N LEU A 221 -5.70 10.96 -9.26
CA LEU A 221 -5.89 12.40 -9.06
C LEU A 221 -5.25 12.90 -7.75
N ALA A 222 -5.42 12.16 -6.65
CA ALA A 222 -4.96 12.60 -5.34
C ALA A 222 -3.54 12.10 -5.04
N ILE A 223 -3.29 10.79 -5.09
CA ILE A 223 -1.93 10.25 -4.85
C ILE A 223 -0.98 10.68 -5.99
N GLY A 224 -1.37 10.39 -7.22
CA GLY A 224 -0.60 10.70 -8.42
C GLY A 224 0.67 9.86 -8.57
N GLU A 225 1.56 10.32 -9.46
CA GLU A 225 2.83 9.68 -9.79
C GLU A 225 4.01 10.65 -9.60
N THR A 226 5.17 10.10 -9.23
CA THR A 226 6.43 10.85 -9.15
C THR A 226 7.03 11.08 -10.54
N PHE A 227 8.00 11.98 -10.68
CA PHE A 227 8.78 12.19 -11.92
C PHE A 227 9.17 10.87 -12.61
N SER A 228 8.70 10.69 -13.84
CA SER A 228 8.93 9.50 -14.66
C SER A 228 9.45 9.90 -16.04
N GLY A 229 10.76 9.79 -16.25
CA GLY A 229 11.42 10.29 -17.46
C GLY A 229 11.23 11.80 -17.63
N ASN A 230 10.49 12.19 -18.67
CA ASN A 230 10.14 13.59 -18.97
C ASN A 230 8.74 13.99 -18.47
N CYS A 231 7.99 13.09 -17.82
CA CYS A 231 6.67 13.40 -17.28
C CYS A 231 6.80 14.16 -15.95
N GLN A 232 6.08 15.27 -15.83
CA GLN A 232 5.91 15.97 -14.55
C GLN A 232 5.15 15.10 -13.55
N PRO A 233 5.39 15.30 -12.23
CA PRO A 233 4.65 14.61 -11.20
C PRO A 233 3.16 15.00 -11.22
N THR A 234 2.32 14.19 -10.59
CA THR A 234 0.87 14.45 -10.40
C THR A 234 0.46 14.26 -8.94
N GLY A 235 -0.75 14.69 -8.56
CA GLY A 235 -1.28 14.52 -7.20
C GLY A 235 -0.41 15.11 -6.09
N LEU A 236 -0.27 14.39 -4.97
CA LEU A 236 0.56 14.77 -3.82
C LEU A 236 2.02 15.02 -4.21
N TYR A 237 2.56 14.29 -5.18
CA TYR A 237 3.93 14.53 -5.68
C TYR A 237 4.03 15.88 -6.40
N ALA A 238 3.02 16.27 -7.18
CA ALA A 238 2.96 17.59 -7.81
C ALA A 238 2.77 18.71 -6.80
N ARG A 239 1.93 18.51 -5.77
CA ARG A 239 1.75 19.48 -4.69
C ARG A 239 3.06 19.75 -3.96
N LEU A 240 3.81 18.70 -3.61
CA LEU A 240 5.12 18.81 -2.96
C LEU A 240 6.15 19.51 -3.84
N ASP A 241 6.26 19.14 -5.13
CA ASP A 241 7.20 19.76 -6.07
C ASP A 241 6.82 21.21 -6.41
N ARG A 242 5.52 21.57 -6.44
CA ARG A 242 5.07 22.97 -6.57
C ARG A 242 5.44 23.77 -5.32
N HIS A 243 5.04 23.29 -4.13
CA HIS A 243 5.24 23.97 -2.85
C HIS A 243 6.72 24.22 -2.54
N LEU A 244 7.58 23.22 -2.77
CA LEU A 244 9.03 23.39 -2.62
C LEU A 244 9.67 24.12 -3.80
N GLY A 245 9.08 24.03 -5.00
CA GLY A 245 9.53 24.72 -6.21
C GLY A 245 9.46 26.24 -6.15
N VAL A 246 8.65 26.82 -5.25
CA VAL A 246 8.55 28.27 -5.01
C VAL A 246 9.91 28.92 -4.69
N VAL A 247 10.88 28.15 -4.18
CA VAL A 247 12.26 28.65 -3.96
C VAL A 247 12.92 29.08 -5.28
N TYR A 248 12.59 28.42 -6.40
CA TYR A 248 13.17 28.72 -7.71
C TYR A 248 12.41 29.82 -8.46
N ALA A 249 11.08 29.72 -8.50
CA ALA A 249 10.18 30.70 -9.08
C ALA A 249 8.79 30.57 -8.45
N ASP A 250 8.15 31.69 -8.15
CA ASP A 250 6.74 31.71 -7.77
C ASP A 250 5.87 31.63 -9.03
N LEU A 251 5.55 30.40 -9.45
CA LEU A 251 4.78 30.11 -10.66
C LEU A 251 3.35 30.68 -10.64
N ASP A 252 2.83 31.04 -9.46
CA ASP A 252 1.50 31.59 -9.28
C ASP A 252 1.53 33.14 -9.21
N ASN A 253 2.72 33.76 -9.21
CA ASN A 253 2.93 35.21 -9.31
C ASN A 253 3.45 35.63 -10.71
N PRO A 254 2.61 36.26 -11.56
CA PRO A 254 3.03 36.68 -12.91
C PRO A 254 4.08 37.80 -12.92
N ASP A 255 4.30 38.48 -11.80
CA ASP A 255 5.30 39.55 -11.64
C ASP A 255 6.64 39.04 -11.06
N ASP A 256 6.85 37.71 -10.90
CA ASP A 256 8.15 37.16 -10.49
C ASP A 256 9.20 37.26 -11.62
N THR A 257 9.74 38.47 -11.78
CA THR A 257 10.81 38.77 -12.75
C THR A 257 12.17 38.19 -12.37
N GLU A 258 12.32 37.65 -11.16
CA GLU A 258 13.56 37.01 -10.70
C GLU A 258 13.48 35.48 -10.73
N GLY A 259 12.34 34.88 -11.07
CA GLY A 259 12.11 33.44 -11.06
C GLY A 259 12.96 32.69 -12.09
N VAL A 260 13.54 31.56 -11.67
CA VAL A 260 14.38 30.70 -12.52
C VAL A 260 13.53 29.53 -13.04
N ARG A 261 13.54 29.30 -14.36
CA ARG A 261 12.68 28.33 -15.06
C ARG A 261 13.33 26.95 -15.13
N ASP A 262 12.51 25.92 -15.36
CA ASP A 262 12.92 24.52 -15.45
C ASP A 262 14.10 24.27 -16.42
N ASP A 263 14.14 24.94 -17.57
CA ASP A 263 15.16 24.76 -18.61
C ASP A 263 16.42 25.63 -18.39
N ASP A 264 16.41 26.53 -17.42
CA ASP A 264 17.55 27.41 -17.13
C ASP A 264 18.69 26.63 -16.47
N PRO A 265 19.96 27.07 -16.61
CA PRO A 265 21.11 26.38 -16.04
C PRO A 265 21.02 26.23 -14.51
N ALA A 266 21.30 25.03 -13.98
CA ALA A 266 21.22 24.73 -12.55
C ALA A 266 22.00 25.71 -11.65
N ILE A 267 23.10 26.28 -12.16
CA ILE A 267 23.93 27.28 -11.45
C ILE A 267 23.20 28.58 -11.15
N GLU A 268 22.17 28.96 -11.93
CA GLU A 268 21.38 30.17 -11.70
C GLU A 268 20.38 29.95 -10.55
N ALA A 269 19.79 28.76 -10.50
CA ALA A 269 19.01 28.29 -9.35
C ALA A 269 19.83 28.15 -8.05
N LEU A 270 21.15 27.95 -8.10
CA LEU A 270 21.98 27.90 -6.89
C LEU A 270 22.01 29.23 -6.12
N ALA A 271 21.84 30.38 -6.80
CA ALA A 271 21.71 31.68 -6.14
C ALA A 271 20.45 31.76 -5.27
N LYS A 272 19.32 31.23 -5.78
CA LYS A 272 18.05 31.12 -5.02
C LYS A 272 18.18 30.21 -3.79
N LEU A 273 19.03 29.18 -3.85
CA LEU A 273 19.39 28.35 -2.69
C LEU A 273 20.36 29.01 -1.69
N GLY A 274 20.81 30.24 -1.97
CA GLY A 274 21.71 31.00 -1.10
C GLY A 274 23.21 30.90 -1.42
N ALA A 275 23.60 30.35 -2.58
CA ALA A 275 25.00 30.32 -3.03
C ALA A 275 25.31 31.51 -3.97
N TRP A 276 25.81 32.60 -3.41
CA TRP A 276 26.00 33.88 -4.13
C TRP A 276 27.45 34.15 -4.53
N TYR A 277 28.40 33.61 -3.75
CA TYR A 277 29.83 33.92 -3.84
C TYR A 277 30.65 32.67 -4.20
N LEU A 278 31.83 32.85 -4.81
CA LEU A 278 32.74 31.74 -5.16
C LEU A 278 33.08 30.83 -3.98
N ARG A 279 33.22 31.40 -2.76
CA ARG A 279 33.39 30.65 -1.51
C ARG A 279 32.24 29.67 -1.22
N ASP A 280 31.01 29.97 -1.65
CA ASP A 280 29.84 29.13 -1.36
C ASP A 280 29.88 27.86 -2.23
N TYR A 281 30.24 28.00 -3.51
CA TYR A 281 30.50 26.86 -4.40
C TYR A 281 31.72 26.02 -3.95
N TRP A 282 32.76 26.65 -3.40
CA TRP A 282 33.88 25.95 -2.77
C TRP A 282 33.43 25.15 -1.55
N ASN A 283 32.65 25.75 -0.65
CA ASN A 283 32.05 25.08 0.52
C ASN A 283 31.07 23.94 0.15
N LEU A 284 30.58 23.91 -1.09
CA LEU A 284 29.77 22.83 -1.66
C LEU A 284 30.60 21.70 -2.30
N GLY A 285 31.93 21.87 -2.42
CA GLY A 285 32.80 20.92 -3.10
C GLY A 285 32.75 20.99 -4.63
N LEU A 286 32.20 22.07 -5.21
CA LEU A 286 32.06 22.27 -6.66
C LEU A 286 33.29 22.93 -7.31
N LEU A 287 34.33 23.23 -6.52
CA LEU A 287 35.61 23.80 -6.97
C LEU A 287 36.79 22.94 -6.47
N PRO A 288 36.93 21.69 -6.93
CA PRO A 288 37.90 20.72 -6.39
C PRO A 288 39.38 21.09 -6.64
N GLU A 289 39.64 21.97 -7.60
CA GLU A 289 40.99 22.47 -7.93
C GLU A 289 41.54 23.45 -6.88
N ILE A 290 40.67 24.03 -6.05
CA ILE A 290 41.02 25.07 -5.08
C ILE A 290 41.27 24.42 -3.71
N GLN A 291 42.54 24.36 -3.29
CA GLN A 291 42.93 23.75 -2.01
C GLN A 291 42.71 24.64 -0.78
N SER A 292 42.57 25.97 -0.95
CA SER A 292 42.36 26.93 0.14
C SER A 292 41.48 28.09 -0.31
N LEU A 293 40.65 28.62 0.59
CA LEU A 293 39.84 29.83 0.39
C LEU A 293 40.66 31.04 -0.07
N GLU A 294 41.92 31.12 0.36
CA GLU A 294 42.86 32.21 -0.01
C GLU A 294 43.23 32.19 -1.50
N ASN A 295 43.07 31.05 -2.17
CA ASN A 295 43.35 30.90 -3.60
C ASN A 295 42.14 31.27 -4.49
N ILE A 296 41.01 31.69 -3.92
CA ILE A 296 39.84 32.14 -4.68
C ILE A 296 40.07 33.58 -5.14
N ASN A 297 40.43 33.75 -6.41
CA ASN A 297 40.63 35.05 -7.05
C ASN A 297 39.41 35.43 -7.91
N GLU A 298 38.76 36.54 -7.59
CA GLU A 298 37.56 37.02 -8.30
C GLU A 298 37.84 37.36 -9.78
N LYS A 299 39.10 37.60 -10.17
CA LYS A 299 39.48 37.82 -11.58
C LYS A 299 39.25 36.58 -12.46
N ASP A 300 39.29 35.39 -11.86
CA ASP A 300 39.14 34.11 -12.55
C ASP A 300 37.68 33.60 -12.52
N ARG A 301 36.73 34.43 -12.07
CA ARG A 301 35.30 34.08 -11.86
C ARG A 301 34.68 33.34 -13.05
N HIS A 302 34.94 33.75 -14.29
CA HIS A 302 34.38 33.07 -15.47
C HIS A 302 34.91 31.64 -15.65
N HIS A 303 36.19 31.39 -15.37
CA HIS A 303 36.76 30.04 -15.38
C HIS A 303 36.18 29.20 -14.24
N LEU A 304 36.15 29.75 -13.02
CA LEU A 304 35.65 29.02 -11.85
C LEU A 304 34.15 28.67 -11.98
N LEU A 305 33.33 29.56 -12.52
CA LEU A 305 31.91 29.24 -12.81
C LEU A 305 31.75 28.21 -13.94
N SER A 306 32.69 28.10 -14.89
CA SER A 306 32.66 27.02 -15.89
C SER A 306 33.05 25.67 -15.28
N THR A 307 34.01 25.63 -14.34
CA THR A 307 34.32 24.45 -13.52
C THR A 307 33.09 24.02 -12.71
N VAL A 308 32.38 24.94 -12.05
CA VAL A 308 31.13 24.63 -11.32
C VAL A 308 30.07 24.02 -12.25
N ARG A 309 29.84 24.60 -13.45
CA ARG A 309 28.92 24.04 -14.45
C ARG A 309 29.33 22.63 -14.88
N HIS A 310 30.63 22.37 -15.04
CA HIS A 310 31.16 21.07 -15.42
C HIS A 310 30.96 20.00 -14.31
N GLU A 311 31.24 20.34 -13.05
CA GLU A 311 31.04 19.42 -11.92
C GLU A 311 29.56 19.13 -11.63
N LEU A 312 28.68 20.14 -11.77
CA LEU A 312 27.23 19.93 -11.73
C LEU A 312 26.76 19.00 -12.87
N GLY A 313 27.27 19.22 -14.09
CA GLY A 313 26.98 18.37 -15.25
C GLY A 313 27.43 16.91 -15.08
N LYS A 314 28.62 16.65 -14.51
CA LYS A 314 29.08 15.30 -14.16
C LYS A 314 28.13 14.56 -13.22
N ARG A 315 27.43 15.29 -12.35
CA ARG A 315 26.46 14.78 -11.37
C ARG A 315 25.02 14.76 -11.91
N GLY A 316 24.82 15.09 -13.19
CA GLY A 316 23.50 15.11 -13.84
C GLY A 316 22.63 16.31 -13.44
N LEU A 317 23.22 17.39 -12.93
CA LEU A 317 22.52 18.63 -12.55
C LEU A 317 22.78 19.73 -13.58
N LEU A 318 22.22 19.62 -14.79
CA LEU A 318 22.43 20.61 -15.85
C LEU A 318 21.45 21.78 -15.74
N THR A 319 20.21 21.49 -15.38
CA THR A 319 19.07 22.41 -15.40
C THR A 319 18.35 22.50 -14.04
N VAL A 320 17.47 23.49 -13.86
CA VAL A 320 16.60 23.56 -12.67
C VAL A 320 15.67 22.34 -12.58
N ARG A 321 15.19 21.83 -13.73
CA ARG A 321 14.42 20.58 -13.79
C ARG A 321 15.19 19.41 -13.19
N ASP A 322 16.51 19.32 -13.39
CA ASP A 322 17.33 18.28 -12.77
C ASP A 322 17.45 18.44 -11.26
N LEU A 323 17.57 19.67 -10.74
CA LEU A 323 17.57 19.95 -9.29
C LEU A 323 16.24 19.49 -8.64
N ARG A 324 15.10 19.88 -9.22
CA ARG A 324 13.75 19.48 -8.77
C ARG A 324 13.58 17.96 -8.82
N ARG A 325 14.01 17.32 -9.91
CA ARG A 325 13.98 15.85 -10.08
C ARG A 325 14.83 15.13 -9.03
N GLN A 326 15.99 15.68 -8.66
CA GLN A 326 16.83 15.17 -7.56
C GLN A 326 16.37 15.64 -6.17
N LYS A 327 15.22 16.32 -6.07
CA LYS A 327 14.58 16.80 -4.83
C LYS A 327 15.45 17.80 -4.05
N ILE A 328 16.27 18.55 -4.77
CA ILE A 328 17.06 19.64 -4.23
C ILE A 328 16.16 20.88 -4.21
N TYR A 329 15.97 21.47 -3.03
CA TYR A 329 15.16 22.68 -2.81
C TYR A 329 15.74 23.61 -1.72
N SER A 330 16.82 23.18 -1.05
CA SER A 330 17.53 23.95 -0.03
C SER A 330 19.04 23.67 -0.09
N LEU A 331 19.86 24.59 0.43
CA LEU A 331 21.32 24.39 0.50
C LEU A 331 21.70 23.11 1.26
N SER A 332 20.91 22.71 2.25
CA SER A 332 21.05 21.44 2.97
C SER A 332 20.82 20.21 2.07
N THR A 333 19.75 20.21 1.26
CA THR A 333 19.51 19.12 0.29
C THR A 333 20.62 19.02 -0.76
N LEU A 334 21.11 20.16 -1.26
CA LEU A 334 22.24 20.19 -2.19
C LEU A 334 23.52 19.64 -1.55
N LYS A 335 23.85 20.04 -0.32
CA LYS A 335 25.05 19.56 0.40
C LYS A 335 25.07 18.04 0.56
N GLN A 336 23.93 17.44 0.92
CA GLN A 336 23.82 15.99 1.05
C GLN A 336 23.86 15.28 -0.32
N PHE A 337 23.26 15.84 -1.36
CA PHE A 337 23.36 15.26 -2.71
C PHE A 337 24.81 15.31 -3.24
N LEU A 338 25.56 16.38 -2.95
CA LEU A 338 26.95 16.52 -3.37
C LEU A 338 27.93 15.66 -2.54
N ASN A 339 27.60 15.37 -1.28
CA ASN A 339 28.40 14.59 -0.33
C ASN A 339 27.50 13.55 0.37
N PRO A 340 27.16 12.44 -0.31
CA PRO A 340 26.21 11.43 0.18
C PRO A 340 26.73 10.57 1.33
#